data_AF-A0A957RYL8-F1
#
_entry.id   AF-A0A957RYL8-F1
#
_cell.length_a   1.000
_cell.length_b   1.000
_cell.length_c   1.000
_cell.angle_alpha   90.00
_cell.angle_beta   90.00
_cell.angle_gamma   90.00
#
_symmetry.space_group_name_H-M   'P 1'
#
loop_
_entity.id
_entity.type
_entity.pdbx_description
1 polymer ?
#
loop_
_entity_poly.entity_id
_entity_poly.type
_entity_poly.pdbx_seq_one_letter_code
_entity_poly.pdbx_strand_id
1 'polypeptide(L)' 'GHIDDFQGLAVFLASDASNFITGAVITVDGGFSVNVV' A
#
# COMPACT_ATOMS: atom_id res chain seq x y z
N GLY A 1 -0.03 -6.78 12.28
CA GLY A 1 0.57 -5.64 11.58
C GLY A 1 1.96 -5.46 12.13
N HIS A 2 2.93 -5.89 11.35
CA HIS A 2 4.35 -5.66 11.59
C HIS A 2 4.84 -4.59 10.62
N ILE A 3 5.93 -3.91 10.97
CA ILE A 3 6.55 -2.91 10.08
C ILE A 3 6.94 -3.55 8.74
N ASP A 4 7.31 -4.83 8.77
CA ASP A 4 7.75 -5.59 7.60
C ASP A 4 6.65 -5.72 6.53
N ASP A 5 5.38 -5.64 6.92
CA ASP A 5 4.23 -5.69 5.99
C ASP A 5 4.23 -4.51 5.00
N PHE A 6 4.90 -3.40 5.33
CA PHE A 6 4.97 -2.19 4.50
C PHE A 6 6.24 -2.05 3.68
N GLN A 7 7.26 -2.90 3.88
CA GLN A 7 8.57 -2.72 3.24
C GLN A 7 8.49 -2.70 1.71
N GLY A 8 7.77 -3.66 1.12
CA GLY A 8 7.58 -3.71 -0.33
C GLY A 8 6.81 -2.50 -0.88
N LEU A 9 5.78 -2.05 -0.15
CA LEU A 9 5.01 -0.87 -0.54
C LEU A 9 5.85 0.41 -0.47
N ALA A 10 6.69 0.55 0.57
CA ALA A 10 7.58 1.69 0.70
C ALA A 10 8.60 1.75 -0.45
N VAL A 11 9.18 0.60 -0.84
CA VAL A 11 10.09 0.51 -1.99
C VAL A 11 9.36 0.86 -3.29
N PHE A 12 8.14 0.35 -3.49
CA PHE A 12 7.32 0.67 -4.66
C PHE A 12 7.03 2.17 -4.78
N LEU A 13 6.56 2.79 -3.71
CA LEU A 13 6.25 4.23 -3.68
C LEU A 13 7.49 5.13 -3.78
N ALA A 14 8.66 4.62 -3.38
CA ALA A 14 9.93 5.33 -3.57
C ALA A 14 10.51 5.17 -4.98
N SER A 15 9.95 4.31 -5.82
CA SER A 15 10.46 3.99 -7.15
C SER A 15 9.68 4.69 -8.27
N ASP A 16 10.32 4.78 -9.45
CA ASP A 16 9.70 5.30 -10.68
C ASP A 16 8.43 4.54 -11.10
N ALA A 17 8.25 3.30 -10.63
CA ALA A 17 7.05 2.51 -10.91
C ALA A 17 5.76 3.16 -10.36
N SER A 18 5.90 4.09 -9.41
CA SER A 18 4.79 4.82 -8.80
C SER A 18 4.58 6.24 -9.34
N ASN A 19 5.31 6.67 -10.39
CA ASN A 19 5.28 8.07 -10.88
C ASN A 19 3.90 8.59 -11.30
N PHE A 20 2.95 7.70 -11.62
CA PHE A 20 1.57 8.06 -11.97
C PHE A 20 0.56 7.79 -10.84
N ILE A 21 1.03 7.38 -9.65
CA ILE A 21 0.19 7.06 -8.50
C ILE A 21 0.31 8.19 -7.49
N THR A 22 -0.70 9.06 -7.48
CA THR A 22 -0.81 10.17 -6.53
C THR A 22 -2.26 10.29 -6.04
N GLY A 23 -2.44 10.78 -4.80
CA GLY A 23 -3.76 10.91 -4.17
C GLY A 23 -4.48 9.59 -3.89
N ALA A 24 -3.80 8.45 -4.05
CA ALA A 24 -4.37 7.13 -3.86
C ALA A 24 -4.27 6.69 -2.39
N VAL A 25 -5.26 5.93 -1.94
CA VAL A 25 -5.21 5.17 -0.67
C VAL A 25 -4.88 3.71 -1.01
N ILE A 26 -3.78 3.19 -0.47
CA ILE A 26 -3.37 1.79 -0.63
C ILE A 26 -3.47 1.11 0.73
N THR A 27 -4.41 0.17 0.86
CA THR A 27 -4.71 -0.53 2.12
C THR A 27 -3.81 -1.75 2.31
N VAL A 28 -3.15 -1.83 3.46
CA VAL A 28 -2.36 -3.00 3.90
C VAL A 28 -2.93 -3.53 5.20
N ASP A 29 -4.09 -4.19 5.10
CA ASP A 29 -4.91 -4.57 6.26
C ASP A 29 -5.44 -6.01 6.18
N GLY A 30 -4.90 -6.84 5.27
CA GLY A 30 -5.35 -8.22 5.07
C GLY A 30 -6.72 -8.33 4.39
N GLY A 31 -7.20 -7.27 3.74
CA GLY A 31 -8.48 -7.25 3.04
C GLY A 31 -9.65 -6.82 3.93
N PHE A 32 -9.40 -6.27 5.11
CA PHE A 32 -10.46 -5.79 6.01
C PHE A 32 -11.30 -4.68 5.35
N SER A 33 -10.65 -3.71 4.70
CA SER A 33 -11.31 -2.58 4.03
C SER A 33 -12.23 -2.97 2.87
N VAL A 34 -12.09 -4.18 2.31
CA VAL A 34 -12.94 -4.66 1.21
C VAL A 34 -14.01 -5.68 1.67
N ASN A 35 -13.88 -6.21 2.88
CA ASN A 35 -14.83 -7.17 3.46
C ASN A 35 -15.87 -6.52 4.38
N VAL A 36 -15.68 -5.25 4.75
CA VAL A 36 -16.74 -4.46 5.37
C VAL A 36 -17.74 -4.05 4.28
N VAL A 37 -18.92 -4.67 4.35
CA VAL A 37 -20.17 -4.18 3.76
C VAL A 37 -20.90 -3.37 4.82
#